data_AF-A0A183F773-F1
#
_entry.id   AF-A0A183F773-F1
#
_cell.length_a   1.000
_cell.length_b   1.000
_cell.length_c   1.000
_cell.angle_alpha   90.00
_cell.angle_beta   90.00
_cell.angle_gamma   90.00
#
_symmetry.space_group_name_H-M   'P 1'
#
loop_
_entity.id
_entity.type
_entity.pdbx_description
1 polymer ?
#
loop_
_entity_poly.entity_id
_entity_poly.type
_entity_poly.pdbx_seq_one_letter_code
_entity_poly.pdbx_strand_id
1 'polypeptide(L)'
;MLRVVPPTISDERVDAKHARGREGRRPKVKVCKLDSDCFSAVTIKARTDRGHLQYACEDDCFGKLTLSDIQGISFPGAYGRRPFRDLWSAWKTASIFVRTDISVPQKIQYVKEGVVVLDAAALCEILRLAYNTCTDWTEFLCATRRIAAHPAIEENSITEFYRVAFEKLKQDLKEESQAARKVKQGPIGFAGPETAWLLEKDGPRGSLITKAVTTYAGLRDALAG
;
A
#
# COMPACT_ATOMS: atom_id res chain seq x y z
N MET A 1 -2.66 18.41 -16.95
CA MET A 1 -2.68 17.15 -16.18
C MET A 1 -2.70 17.49 -14.70
N LEU A 2 -3.86 17.33 -14.05
CA LEU A 2 -4.06 17.66 -12.63
C LEU A 2 -3.72 16.43 -11.78
N ARG A 3 -2.69 16.54 -10.93
CA ARG A 3 -2.40 15.55 -9.88
C ARG A 3 -3.28 15.84 -8.68
N VAL A 4 -4.22 14.94 -8.39
CA VAL A 4 -4.96 14.93 -7.12
C VAL A 4 -4.03 14.32 -6.06
N VAL A 5 -3.58 15.14 -5.12
CA VAL A 5 -2.80 14.73 -3.95
C VAL A 5 -3.78 14.40 -2.81
N PRO A 6 -3.68 13.25 -2.13
CA PRO A 6 -4.54 12.94 -0.99
C PRO A 6 -4.26 13.88 0.20
N PRO A 7 -5.28 14.21 1.02
CA PRO A 7 -5.07 15.04 2.20
C PRO A 7 -4.45 14.19 3.30
N THR A 8 -3.14 14.34 3.54
CA THR A 8 -2.52 13.86 4.78
C THR A 8 -2.17 15.04 5.65
N ILE A 9 -3.18 15.62 6.30
CA ILE A 9 -2.96 16.38 7.53
C ILE A 9 -2.97 15.34 8.65
N SER A 10 -1.83 15.16 9.31
CA SER A 10 -1.73 14.39 10.55
C SER A 10 -2.32 15.24 11.67
N ASP A 11 -3.34 14.74 12.36
CA ASP A 11 -3.97 15.35 13.55
C ASP A 11 -3.14 15.10 14.84
N GLU A 12 -1.82 14.99 14.74
CA GLU A 12 -0.95 14.96 15.92
C GLU A 12 -0.74 16.38 16.44
N ARG A 13 -1.20 16.58 17.67
CA ARG A 13 -1.07 17.85 18.40
C ARG A 13 0.41 18.10 18.70
N VAL A 14 0.98 19.15 18.12
CA VAL A 14 2.31 19.64 18.48
C VAL A 14 2.19 20.35 19.83
N ASP A 15 2.60 19.71 20.91
CA ASP A 15 2.69 20.34 22.23
C ASP A 15 3.90 21.28 22.26
N ALA A 16 3.67 22.56 21.94
CA ALA A 16 4.62 23.62 22.19
C ALA A 16 4.72 23.87 23.69
N LYS A 17 5.82 23.43 24.31
CA LYS A 17 6.13 23.72 25.72
C LYS A 17 6.56 25.18 25.88
N HIS A 18 5.63 26.04 26.31
CA HIS A 18 5.97 27.33 26.90
C HIS A 18 5.98 27.25 28.42
N ALA A 19 7.01 27.82 29.04
CA ALA A 19 7.13 27.92 30.49
C ALA A 19 6.15 28.97 31.03
N ARG A 20 5.50 28.63 32.17
CA ARG A 20 4.66 29.44 33.06
C ARG A 20 3.18 29.59 32.67
N GLY A 21 2.31 28.95 33.49
CA GLY A 21 0.89 29.27 33.59
C GLY A 21 0.06 28.09 34.09
N ARG A 22 -0.72 28.28 35.17
CA ARG A 22 -1.52 27.24 35.83
C ARG A 22 -2.53 26.59 34.87
N GLU A 23 -2.52 25.26 34.83
CA GLU A 23 -3.27 24.44 33.88
C GLU A 23 -4.71 24.19 34.37
N GLY A 24 -5.69 24.85 33.75
CA GLY A 24 -7.08 24.42 33.79
C GLY A 24 -7.34 23.38 32.71
N ARG A 25 -7.71 22.14 33.08
CA ARG A 25 -8.11 21.09 32.13
C ARG A 25 -9.27 21.56 31.24
N ARG A 26 -9.03 21.70 29.93
CA ARG A 26 -10.13 21.84 28.95
C ARG A 26 -10.85 20.48 28.80
N PRO A 27 -12.20 20.46 28.72
CA PRO A 27 -12.96 19.22 28.54
C PRO A 27 -12.63 18.56 27.19
N LYS A 28 -12.48 17.23 27.22
CA LYS A 28 -12.21 16.41 26.03
C LYS A 28 -13.41 16.48 25.09
N VAL A 29 -13.23 17.14 23.94
CA VAL A 29 -14.20 17.06 22.83
C VAL A 29 -14.15 15.62 22.31
N LYS A 30 -15.27 14.89 22.45
CA LYS A 30 -15.45 13.60 21.79
C LYS A 30 -15.57 13.87 20.29
N VAL A 31 -14.50 13.61 19.55
CA VAL A 31 -14.58 13.46 18.10
C VAL A 31 -15.21 12.10 17.83
N CYS A 32 -16.45 12.09 17.37
CA CYS A 32 -17.07 10.88 16.84
C CYS A 32 -16.34 10.50 15.56
N LYS A 33 -15.47 9.49 15.63
CA LYS A 33 -14.98 8.81 14.43
C LYS A 33 -16.18 8.13 13.79
N LEU A 34 -16.60 8.63 12.63
CA LEU A 34 -17.44 7.87 11.72
C LEU A 34 -16.53 6.86 11.02
N ASP A 35 -16.25 5.74 11.70
CA ASP A 35 -15.75 4.55 11.03
C ASP A 35 -16.93 3.96 10.24
N SER A 36 -17.06 4.38 8.98
CA SER A 36 -17.99 3.76 8.03
C SER A 36 -17.40 2.41 7.63
N ASP A 37 -17.60 1.42 8.50
CA ASP A 37 -17.23 0.02 8.28
C ASP A 37 -18.25 -0.64 7.34
N CYS A 38 -18.23 -0.28 6.06
CA CYS A 38 -18.91 -1.03 5.00
C CYS A 38 -17.89 -1.91 4.25
N PHE A 39 -17.05 -2.64 4.97
CA PHE A 39 -15.94 -3.38 4.38
C PHE A 39 -16.35 -4.76 3.87
N SER A 40 -16.72 -4.85 2.59
CA SER A 40 -16.96 -6.13 1.92
C SER A 40 -15.64 -6.75 1.43
N ALA A 41 -15.39 -8.00 1.81
CA ALA A 41 -14.36 -8.82 1.18
C ALA A 41 -14.70 -9.09 -0.30
N VAL A 42 -13.70 -9.21 -1.16
CA VAL A 42 -13.88 -9.32 -2.62
C VAL A 42 -14.03 -10.79 -3.03
N THR A 43 -15.07 -11.09 -3.81
CA THR A 43 -15.26 -12.40 -4.45
C THR A 43 -14.91 -12.29 -5.93
N ILE A 44 -13.84 -12.96 -6.31
CA ILE A 44 -13.40 -13.10 -7.70
C ILE A 44 -14.19 -14.27 -8.30
N LYS A 45 -14.77 -14.09 -9.49
CA LYS A 45 -15.67 -15.07 -10.10
C LYS A 45 -15.12 -15.62 -11.41
N ALA A 46 -14.50 -14.78 -12.21
CA ALA A 46 -14.10 -15.10 -13.58
C ALA A 46 -12.65 -14.71 -13.86
N ARG A 47 -12.10 -15.30 -14.93
CA ARG A 47 -10.74 -15.02 -15.40
C ARG A 47 -10.54 -13.57 -15.83
N THR A 48 -11.60 -12.90 -16.24
CA THR A 48 -11.61 -11.48 -16.65
C THR A 48 -11.64 -10.52 -15.47
N ASP A 49 -11.87 -11.01 -14.25
CA ASP A 49 -11.93 -10.16 -13.07
C ASP A 49 -10.51 -9.75 -12.66
N ARG A 50 -10.31 -8.46 -12.40
CA ARG A 50 -9.08 -7.96 -11.77
C ARG A 50 -8.88 -8.71 -10.44
N GLY A 51 -7.67 -9.20 -10.22
CA GLY A 51 -7.35 -10.04 -9.07
C GLY A 51 -7.41 -11.54 -9.34
N HIS A 52 -8.01 -11.99 -10.44
CA HIS A 52 -7.93 -13.39 -10.82
C HIS A 52 -6.49 -13.75 -11.20
N LEU A 53 -5.90 -14.85 -10.69
CA LEU A 53 -4.47 -15.13 -10.93
C LEU A 53 -4.12 -15.43 -12.41
N GLN A 54 -5.11 -15.76 -13.23
CA GLN A 54 -5.00 -15.90 -14.69
C GLN A 54 -5.50 -14.67 -15.48
N TYR A 55 -5.76 -13.55 -14.80
CA TYR A 55 -6.15 -12.30 -15.43
C TYR A 55 -5.03 -11.80 -16.34
N ALA A 56 -5.38 -11.56 -17.60
CA ALA A 56 -4.49 -10.95 -18.57
C ALA A 56 -4.80 -9.45 -18.63
N CYS A 57 -3.81 -8.63 -18.30
CA CYS A 57 -3.94 -7.18 -18.41
C CYS A 57 -3.97 -6.75 -19.89
N GLU A 58 -4.81 -5.79 -20.22
CA GLU A 58 -4.96 -5.27 -21.59
C GLU A 58 -3.66 -4.67 -22.14
N ASP A 59 -2.87 -4.03 -21.26
CA ASP A 59 -1.57 -3.43 -21.60
C ASP A 59 -0.42 -4.45 -21.71
N ASP A 60 -0.70 -5.75 -21.55
CA ASP A 60 0.29 -6.84 -21.56
C ASP A 60 1.51 -6.55 -20.66
N CYS A 61 1.27 -6.00 -19.46
CA CYS A 61 2.35 -5.59 -18.54
C CYS A 61 3.33 -6.72 -18.20
N PHE A 62 2.89 -7.97 -18.24
CA PHE A 62 3.70 -9.15 -17.94
C PHE A 62 4.46 -9.70 -19.14
N GLY A 63 4.12 -9.32 -20.38
CA GLY A 63 4.68 -9.94 -21.60
C GLY A 63 6.19 -9.83 -21.75
N LYS A 64 6.82 -8.83 -21.10
CA LYS A 64 8.29 -8.62 -21.09
C LYS A 64 8.97 -9.12 -19.83
N LEU A 65 8.21 -9.53 -18.82
CA LEU A 65 8.75 -9.99 -17.55
C LEU A 65 9.14 -11.46 -17.65
N THR A 66 10.15 -11.80 -16.86
CA THR A 66 10.75 -13.12 -16.76
C THR A 66 10.72 -13.60 -15.32
N LEU A 67 10.86 -14.90 -15.09
CA LEU A 67 10.88 -15.44 -13.72
C LEU A 67 12.02 -14.83 -12.87
N SER A 68 13.14 -14.42 -13.48
CA SER A 68 14.22 -13.73 -12.76
C SER A 68 13.85 -12.35 -12.20
N ASP A 69 12.76 -11.74 -12.67
CA ASP A 69 12.29 -10.45 -12.14
C ASP A 69 11.54 -10.62 -10.81
N ILE A 70 11.17 -11.85 -10.44
CA ILE A 70 10.55 -12.17 -9.16
C ILE A 70 11.62 -12.13 -8.07
N GLN A 71 11.53 -11.14 -7.18
CA GLN A 71 12.46 -10.99 -6.08
C GLN A 71 12.30 -12.11 -5.04
N GLY A 72 13.37 -12.41 -4.31
CA GLY A 72 13.35 -13.41 -3.24
C GLY A 72 13.41 -14.88 -3.71
N ILE A 73 13.34 -15.16 -5.01
CA ILE A 73 13.40 -16.52 -5.54
C ILE A 73 14.53 -16.65 -6.56
N SER A 74 15.37 -17.68 -6.39
CA SER A 74 16.47 -17.96 -7.30
C SER A 74 16.07 -18.98 -8.36
N PHE A 75 16.19 -18.60 -9.63
CA PHE A 75 15.90 -19.47 -10.77
C PHE A 75 17.19 -19.80 -11.55
N PRO A 76 17.43 -21.07 -11.92
CA PRO A 76 18.62 -21.46 -12.67
C PRO A 76 18.51 -21.06 -14.14
N GLY A 77 19.51 -20.33 -14.64
CA GLY A 77 19.79 -20.13 -16.07
C GLY A 77 18.55 -19.88 -16.94
N ALA A 78 18.23 -20.83 -17.82
CA ALA A 78 17.13 -20.74 -18.77
C ALA A 78 15.75 -20.59 -18.11
N TYR A 79 15.55 -21.11 -16.89
CA TYR A 79 14.29 -20.93 -16.17
C TYR A 79 14.10 -19.48 -15.72
N GLY A 80 15.16 -18.80 -15.27
CA GLY A 80 15.08 -17.38 -14.93
C GLY A 80 14.62 -16.53 -16.12
N ARG A 81 15.12 -16.83 -17.32
CA ARG A 81 14.78 -16.10 -18.57
C ARG A 81 13.41 -16.45 -19.15
N ARG A 82 12.67 -17.38 -18.55
CA ARG A 82 11.38 -17.81 -19.07
C ARG A 82 10.36 -16.68 -18.86
N PRO A 83 9.70 -16.19 -19.92
CA PRO A 83 8.64 -15.21 -19.76
C PRO A 83 7.37 -15.87 -19.21
N PHE A 84 6.51 -15.07 -18.60
CA PHE A 84 5.18 -15.48 -18.16
C PHE A 84 4.15 -14.41 -18.52
N ARG A 85 2.89 -14.80 -18.67
CA ARG A 85 1.80 -13.88 -19.07
C ARG A 85 0.77 -13.62 -17.98
N ASP A 86 0.75 -14.46 -16.96
CA ASP A 86 -0.18 -14.38 -15.84
C ASP A 86 0.51 -14.82 -14.54
N LEU A 87 -0.04 -14.40 -13.40
CA LEU A 87 0.55 -14.74 -12.10
C LEU A 87 0.47 -16.23 -11.81
N TRP A 88 -0.55 -16.94 -12.30
CA TRP A 88 -0.71 -18.38 -12.07
C TRP A 88 0.46 -19.19 -12.62
N SER A 89 0.86 -18.94 -13.87
CA SER A 89 1.99 -19.62 -14.53
C SER A 89 3.33 -19.30 -13.86
N ALA A 90 3.53 -18.05 -13.45
CA ALA A 90 4.68 -17.65 -12.63
C ALA A 90 4.68 -18.38 -11.29
N TRP A 91 3.52 -18.44 -10.62
CA TRP A 91 3.36 -19.00 -9.28
C TRP A 91 3.61 -20.49 -9.22
N LYS A 92 3.04 -21.27 -10.15
CA LYS A 92 3.32 -22.71 -10.26
C LYS A 92 4.83 -22.99 -10.31
N THR A 93 5.56 -22.20 -11.09
CA THR A 93 7.01 -22.39 -11.23
C THR A 93 7.74 -21.90 -9.98
N ALA A 94 7.43 -20.70 -9.50
CA ALA A 94 8.04 -20.09 -8.32
C ALA A 94 7.88 -20.95 -7.05
N SER A 95 6.71 -21.55 -6.84
CA SER A 95 6.44 -22.43 -5.70
C SER A 95 7.27 -23.70 -5.67
N ILE A 96 7.73 -24.19 -6.82
CA ILE A 96 8.71 -25.29 -6.87
C ILE A 96 10.09 -24.78 -6.51
N PHE A 97 10.47 -23.58 -7.00
CA PHE A 97 11.81 -23.04 -6.81
C PHE A 97 12.08 -22.46 -5.41
N VAL A 98 11.05 -22.01 -4.69
CA VAL A 98 11.18 -21.51 -3.31
C VAL A 98 11.51 -22.63 -2.30
N ARG A 99 11.16 -23.89 -2.61
CA ARG A 99 11.40 -25.04 -1.72
C ARG A 99 12.88 -25.27 -1.46
N THR A 100 13.27 -25.44 -0.22
CA THR A 100 14.67 -25.69 0.17
C THR A 100 14.95 -27.18 0.43
N ASP A 101 13.90 -28.00 0.52
CA ASP A 101 13.97 -29.42 0.86
C ASP A 101 14.26 -30.35 -0.34
N ILE A 102 14.22 -29.82 -1.56
CA ILE A 102 14.47 -30.55 -2.80
C ILE A 102 15.61 -29.93 -3.61
N SER A 103 16.37 -30.79 -4.30
CA SER A 103 17.50 -30.36 -5.13
C SER A 103 17.05 -29.63 -6.41
N VAL A 104 17.93 -28.81 -6.98
CA VAL A 104 17.65 -28.09 -8.25
C VAL A 104 17.30 -29.05 -9.40
N PRO A 105 17.99 -30.20 -9.61
CA PRO A 105 17.58 -31.17 -10.62
C PRO A 105 16.15 -31.71 -10.41
N GLN A 106 15.75 -31.98 -9.16
CA GLN A 106 14.38 -32.43 -8.85
C GLN A 106 13.36 -31.32 -9.12
N LYS A 107 13.66 -30.06 -8.78
CA LYS A 107 12.81 -28.91 -9.13
C LYS A 107 12.58 -28.81 -10.64
N ILE A 108 13.64 -28.97 -11.42
CA ILE A 108 13.58 -28.98 -12.89
C ILE A 108 12.69 -30.12 -13.39
N GLN A 109 12.83 -31.31 -12.81
CA GLN A 109 12.01 -32.47 -13.15
C GLN A 109 10.52 -32.23 -12.86
N TYR A 110 10.18 -31.67 -11.69
CA TYR A 110 8.80 -31.33 -11.33
C TYR A 110 8.16 -30.36 -12.32
N VAL A 111 8.92 -29.35 -12.77
CA VAL A 111 8.41 -28.41 -13.79
C VAL A 111 8.19 -29.10 -15.13
N LYS A 112 9.04 -30.06 -15.53
CA LYS A 112 8.89 -30.82 -16.78
C LYS A 112 7.70 -31.78 -16.72
N GLU A 113 7.48 -32.42 -15.58
CA GLU A 113 6.37 -33.34 -15.34
C GLU A 113 5.03 -32.62 -15.11
N GLY A 114 5.04 -31.29 -15.00
CA GLY A 114 3.83 -30.50 -14.75
C GLY A 114 3.29 -30.66 -13.33
N VAL A 115 4.14 -31.04 -12.36
CA VAL A 115 3.76 -31.18 -10.96
C VAL A 115 3.36 -29.80 -10.43
N VAL A 116 2.16 -29.70 -9.84
CA VAL A 116 1.68 -28.48 -9.22
C VAL A 116 1.93 -28.54 -7.72
N VAL A 117 2.82 -27.68 -7.24
CA VAL A 117 3.04 -27.42 -5.81
C VAL A 117 2.78 -25.94 -5.59
N LEU A 118 1.94 -25.59 -4.61
CA LEU A 118 1.57 -24.21 -4.33
C LEU A 118 2.16 -23.78 -2.98
N ASP A 119 2.70 -22.57 -2.96
CA ASP A 119 3.32 -21.97 -1.78
C ASP A 119 2.92 -20.50 -1.65
N ALA A 120 2.45 -20.10 -0.46
CA ALA A 120 1.94 -18.75 -0.23
C ALA A 120 3.05 -17.69 -0.22
N ALA A 121 4.27 -18.02 0.22
CA ALA A 121 5.38 -17.07 0.21
C ALA A 121 5.81 -16.73 -1.22
N ALA A 122 5.86 -17.74 -2.11
CA ALA A 122 6.09 -17.52 -3.53
C ALA A 122 5.00 -16.65 -4.18
N LEU A 123 3.73 -16.86 -3.81
CA LEU A 123 2.63 -16.01 -4.30
C LEU A 123 2.80 -14.56 -3.85
N CYS A 124 3.23 -14.33 -2.62
CA CYS A 124 3.47 -12.99 -2.08
C CYS A 124 4.48 -12.20 -2.93
N GLU A 125 5.60 -12.82 -3.31
CA GLU A 125 6.62 -12.18 -4.15
C GLU A 125 6.10 -11.87 -5.56
N ILE A 126 5.23 -12.71 -6.12
CA ILE A 126 4.64 -12.46 -7.43
C ILE A 126 3.58 -11.36 -7.35
N LEU A 127 2.76 -11.33 -6.31
CA LEU A 127 1.81 -10.23 -6.09
C LEU A 127 2.55 -8.90 -5.89
N ARG A 128 3.70 -8.91 -5.21
CA ARG A 128 4.60 -7.75 -5.10
C ARG A 128 5.13 -7.31 -6.47
N LEU A 129 5.58 -8.24 -7.31
CA LEU A 129 6.01 -7.93 -8.67
C LEU A 129 4.86 -7.30 -9.48
N ALA A 130 3.66 -7.86 -9.40
CA ALA A 130 2.48 -7.34 -10.07
C ALA A 130 2.08 -5.95 -9.56
N TYR A 131 2.15 -5.72 -8.25
CA TYR A 131 1.91 -4.41 -7.63
C TYR A 131 2.84 -3.32 -8.19
N ASN A 132 4.09 -3.66 -8.47
CA ASN A 132 5.08 -2.71 -8.97
C ASN A 132 5.03 -2.50 -10.49
N THR A 133 4.48 -3.45 -11.24
CA THR A 133 4.60 -3.48 -12.71
C THR A 133 3.30 -3.24 -13.47
N CYS A 134 2.14 -3.54 -12.88
CA CYS A 134 0.86 -3.48 -13.59
C CYS A 134 -0.17 -2.65 -12.82
N THR A 135 -0.66 -1.57 -13.43
CA THR A 135 -1.62 -0.64 -12.81
C THR A 135 -2.92 -1.31 -12.41
N ASP A 136 -3.50 -2.20 -13.23
CA ASP A 136 -4.70 -2.96 -12.86
C ASP A 136 -4.50 -3.75 -11.57
N TRP A 137 -3.33 -4.39 -11.42
CA TRP A 137 -2.98 -5.13 -10.22
C TRP A 137 -2.69 -4.20 -9.05
N THR A 138 -2.00 -3.08 -9.26
CA THR A 138 -1.78 -2.06 -8.21
C THR A 138 -3.11 -1.55 -7.68
N GLU A 139 -4.06 -1.19 -8.55
CA GLU A 139 -5.39 -0.72 -8.19
C GLU A 139 -6.17 -1.78 -7.42
N PHE A 140 -6.22 -3.00 -7.94
CA PHE A 140 -6.89 -4.12 -7.28
C PHE A 140 -6.31 -4.37 -5.89
N LEU A 141 -4.98 -4.47 -5.78
CA LEU A 141 -4.28 -4.72 -4.53
C LEU A 141 -4.46 -3.56 -3.56
N CYS A 142 -4.51 -2.30 -4.01
CA CYS A 142 -4.76 -1.16 -3.14
C CYS A 142 -6.20 -1.11 -2.63
N ALA A 143 -7.19 -1.24 -3.53
CA ALA A 143 -8.60 -1.10 -3.23
C ALA A 143 -9.15 -2.27 -2.40
N THR A 144 -8.61 -3.47 -2.60
CA THR A 144 -9.08 -4.68 -1.92
C THR A 144 -8.55 -4.72 -0.49
N ARG A 145 -9.44 -5.00 0.48
CA ARG A 145 -9.05 -5.24 1.87
C ARG A 145 -8.82 -6.71 2.20
N ARG A 146 -9.67 -7.60 1.67
CA ARG A 146 -9.64 -9.04 1.93
C ARG A 146 -10.15 -9.81 0.72
N ILE A 147 -9.61 -11.01 0.51
CA ILE A 147 -10.08 -11.96 -0.52
C ILE A 147 -11.10 -12.91 0.12
N ALA A 148 -12.36 -12.82 -0.28
CA ALA A 148 -13.42 -13.72 0.19
C ALA A 148 -13.38 -15.06 -0.56
N ALA A 149 -13.26 -15.04 -1.88
CA ALA A 149 -13.26 -16.26 -2.66
C ALA A 149 -12.55 -16.04 -3.99
N HIS A 150 -11.96 -17.14 -4.49
CA HIS A 150 -11.40 -17.24 -5.83
C HIS A 150 -11.77 -18.63 -6.39
N PRO A 151 -12.19 -18.75 -7.67
CA PRO A 151 -12.45 -20.05 -8.29
C PRO A 151 -11.19 -20.93 -8.28
N ALA A 152 -11.37 -22.25 -8.27
CA ALA A 152 -10.27 -23.17 -8.44
C ALA A 152 -9.64 -23.00 -9.84
N ILE A 153 -8.32 -23.15 -9.92
CA ILE A 153 -7.60 -23.13 -11.19
C ILE A 153 -6.97 -24.52 -11.38
N GLU A 154 -7.27 -25.18 -12.50
CA GLU A 154 -6.77 -26.54 -12.78
C GLU A 154 -7.08 -27.49 -11.60
N GLU A 155 -8.30 -27.43 -11.05
CA GLU A 155 -8.76 -28.22 -9.88
C GLU A 155 -8.06 -27.90 -8.55
N ASN A 156 -7.14 -26.93 -8.51
CA ASN A 156 -6.45 -26.53 -7.29
C ASN A 156 -7.22 -25.44 -6.52
N SER A 157 -7.43 -25.66 -5.22
CA SER A 157 -8.02 -24.67 -4.32
C SER A 157 -6.99 -23.61 -3.92
N ILE A 158 -7.10 -22.41 -4.45
CA ILE A 158 -6.10 -21.36 -4.26
C ILE A 158 -6.47 -20.31 -3.20
N THR A 159 -7.73 -20.28 -2.75
CA THR A 159 -8.28 -19.20 -1.91
C THR A 159 -7.46 -18.98 -0.63
N GLU A 160 -7.08 -20.05 0.08
CA GLU A 160 -6.33 -19.91 1.34
C GLU A 160 -4.90 -19.43 1.11
N PHE A 161 -4.18 -19.98 0.12
CA PHE A 161 -2.86 -19.50 -0.26
C PHE A 161 -2.90 -18.02 -0.64
N TYR A 162 -3.93 -17.61 -1.40
CA TYR A 162 -4.08 -16.24 -1.82
C TYR A 162 -4.39 -15.31 -0.63
N ARG A 163 -5.26 -15.70 0.30
CA ARG A 163 -5.51 -14.93 1.52
C ARG A 163 -4.22 -14.70 2.31
N VAL A 164 -3.46 -15.76 2.58
CA VAL A 164 -2.20 -15.69 3.34
C VAL A 164 -1.19 -14.77 2.64
N ALA A 165 -1.00 -14.97 1.33
CA ALA A 165 -0.07 -14.15 0.54
C ALA A 165 -0.50 -12.68 0.47
N PHE A 166 -1.80 -12.43 0.32
CA PHE A 166 -2.37 -11.09 0.22
C PHE A 166 -2.23 -10.33 1.55
N GLU A 167 -2.55 -10.97 2.68
CA GLU A 167 -2.39 -10.37 4.00
C GLU A 167 -0.92 -10.05 4.30
N LYS A 168 -0.01 -10.97 3.97
CA LYS A 168 1.43 -10.74 4.11
C LYS A 168 1.89 -9.56 3.26
N LEU A 169 1.53 -9.51 1.98
CA LEU A 169 1.90 -8.39 1.10
C LEU A 169 1.39 -7.05 1.65
N LYS A 170 0.14 -7.00 2.13
CA LYS A 170 -0.44 -5.79 2.73
C LYS A 170 0.35 -5.33 3.95
N GLN A 171 0.80 -6.27 4.78
CA GLN A 171 1.63 -5.98 5.93
C GLN A 171 2.99 -5.42 5.48
N ASP A 172 3.67 -6.08 4.56
CA ASP A 172 4.99 -5.63 4.08
C ASP A 172 4.92 -4.23 3.46
N LEU A 173 3.93 -3.95 2.61
CA LEU A 173 3.73 -2.62 2.01
C LEU A 173 3.49 -1.54 3.07
N LYS A 174 2.80 -1.88 4.17
CA LYS A 174 2.61 -0.97 5.29
C LYS A 174 3.93 -0.71 6.01
N GLU A 175 4.71 -1.74 6.28
CA GLU A 175 6.02 -1.64 6.94
C GLU A 175 7.01 -0.83 6.09
N GLU A 176 7.07 -1.06 4.78
CA GLU A 176 7.87 -0.29 3.82
C GLU A 176 7.47 1.19 3.80
N SER A 177 6.16 1.47 3.79
CA SER A 177 5.67 2.85 3.83
C SER A 177 6.05 3.57 5.12
N GLN A 178 6.08 2.85 6.26
CA GLN A 178 6.51 3.40 7.54
C GLN A 178 8.02 3.59 7.60
N ALA A 179 8.80 2.65 7.05
CA ALA A 179 10.24 2.76 6.95
C ALA A 179 10.67 3.95 6.08
N ALA A 180 10.01 4.15 4.94
CA ALA A 180 10.24 5.29 4.05
C ALA A 180 9.87 6.65 4.68
N ARG A 181 8.96 6.66 5.67
CA ARG A 181 8.57 7.87 6.42
C ARG A 181 9.52 8.24 7.55
N LYS A 182 10.49 7.40 7.91
CA LYS A 182 11.42 7.72 9.00
C LYS A 182 12.16 9.04 8.68
N VAL A 183 12.19 9.88 9.71
CA VAL A 183 12.29 11.35 9.71
C VAL A 183 13.50 11.87 8.93
N LYS A 184 13.29 12.86 8.05
CA LYS A 184 14.37 13.70 7.50
C LYS A 184 15.14 14.32 8.68
N GLN A 185 16.35 13.85 8.96
CA GLN A 185 17.20 14.49 9.95
C GLN A 185 17.72 15.81 9.37
N GLY A 186 17.14 16.91 9.84
CA GLY A 186 17.50 18.27 9.47
C GLY A 186 16.40 19.24 9.90
N PRO A 187 16.69 20.55 10.00
CA PRO A 187 15.64 21.55 10.19
C PRO A 187 14.63 21.41 9.06
N ILE A 188 13.39 21.05 9.39
CA ILE A 188 12.28 21.09 8.43
C ILE A 188 11.93 22.56 8.26
N GLY A 189 12.64 23.24 7.37
CA GLY A 189 12.28 24.57 6.91
C GLY A 189 11.07 24.45 6.01
N PHE A 190 9.92 24.98 6.44
CA PHE A 190 8.83 25.23 5.51
C PHE A 190 9.22 26.42 4.65
N ALA A 191 9.21 26.26 3.32
CA ALA A 191 9.31 27.39 2.41
C ALA A 191 8.01 28.20 2.55
N GLY A 192 8.01 29.19 3.45
CA GLY A 192 6.96 30.20 3.48
C GLY A 192 7.07 31.09 2.24
N PRO A 193 5.95 31.62 1.72
CA PRO A 193 6.02 32.75 0.79
C PRO A 193 6.82 33.90 1.45
N GLU A 194 7.39 34.82 0.69
CA GLU A 194 8.17 35.96 1.24
C GLU A 194 7.40 36.75 2.33
N THR A 195 6.07 36.72 2.28
CA THR A 195 5.18 37.34 3.27
C THR A 195 5.12 36.60 4.62
N ALA A 196 5.63 35.36 4.73
CA ALA A 196 5.68 34.61 5.97
C ALA A 196 6.59 35.28 7.01
N TRP A 197 7.57 36.08 6.58
CA TRP A 197 8.43 36.86 7.46
C TRP A 197 7.66 37.94 8.25
N LEU A 198 6.50 38.38 7.75
CA LEU A 198 5.61 39.32 8.47
C LEU A 198 4.92 38.69 9.68
N LEU A 199 4.87 37.35 9.74
CA LEU A 199 4.24 36.60 10.83
C LEU A 199 5.25 36.18 11.91
N GLU A 200 6.56 36.27 11.63
CA GLU A 200 7.62 35.79 12.52
C GLU A 200 8.04 36.83 13.57
N LYS A 201 7.64 38.09 13.40
CA LYS A 201 7.90 39.17 14.36
C LYS A 201 6.65 39.46 15.18
N ASP A 202 6.54 38.78 16.32
CA ASP A 202 5.54 39.07 17.34
C ASP A 202 5.63 40.54 17.80
N GLY A 203 4.59 41.32 17.48
CA GLY A 203 4.39 42.66 18.01
C GLY A 203 3.30 43.40 17.22
N PRO A 204 2.30 44.03 17.88
CA PRO A 204 1.22 44.71 17.19
C PRO A 204 1.75 45.98 16.53
N ARG A 205 1.96 45.93 15.21
CA ARG A 205 2.18 47.11 14.38
C ARG A 205 1.07 47.22 13.36
N GLY A 206 0.10 48.09 13.66
CA GLY A 206 -0.93 48.55 12.73
C GLY A 206 -2.13 47.62 12.61
N SER A 207 -3.22 47.98 13.32
CA SER A 207 -4.66 47.70 13.10
C SER A 207 -5.15 46.34 12.58
N LEU A 208 -4.31 45.32 12.41
CA LEU A 208 -4.69 43.98 11.99
C LEU A 208 -4.72 43.07 13.21
N ILE A 209 -5.93 42.66 13.59
CA ILE A 209 -6.17 41.70 14.66
C ILE A 209 -6.37 40.33 14.02
N THR A 210 -5.41 39.43 14.21
CA THR A 210 -5.55 38.03 13.81
C THR A 210 -6.19 37.23 14.94
N LYS A 211 -7.39 36.67 14.68
CA LYS A 211 -8.05 35.72 15.58
C LYS A 211 -8.09 34.35 14.91
N ALA A 212 -7.48 33.35 15.55
CA ALA A 212 -7.60 31.97 15.10
C ALA A 212 -8.92 31.39 15.62
N VAL A 213 -9.78 30.92 14.71
CA VAL A 213 -11.04 30.26 15.07
C VAL A 213 -11.05 28.84 14.52
N THR A 214 -11.39 27.88 15.37
CA THR A 214 -11.40 26.44 15.05
C THR A 214 -12.78 25.92 14.66
N THR A 215 -13.81 26.77 14.63
CA THR A 215 -15.19 26.39 14.28
C THR A 215 -15.86 27.46 13.43
N TYR A 216 -16.75 27.05 12.52
CA TYR A 216 -17.45 27.99 11.65
C TYR A 216 -18.33 28.99 12.43
N ALA A 217 -18.94 28.55 13.54
CA ALA A 217 -19.71 29.42 14.43
C ALA A 217 -18.84 30.54 15.03
N GLY A 218 -17.62 30.23 15.46
CA GLY A 218 -16.72 31.22 16.02
C GLY A 218 -16.16 32.21 14.98
N LEU A 219 -16.24 31.88 13.68
CA LEU A 219 -15.87 32.79 12.59
C LEU A 219 -16.85 33.96 12.54
N ARG A 220 -18.15 33.67 12.70
CA ARG A 220 -19.20 34.68 12.73
C ARG A 220 -19.01 35.66 13.89
N ASP A 221 -18.66 35.15 15.07
CA ASP A 221 -18.42 35.97 16.25
C ASP A 221 -17.11 36.79 16.14
N ALA A 222 -16.12 36.27 15.40
CA ALA A 222 -14.88 37.01 15.11
C ALA A 222 -15.06 38.13 14.10
N LEU A 223 -16.05 38.04 13.21
CA LEU A 223 -16.38 39.02 12.17
C LEU A 223 -17.46 40.03 12.58
N ALA A 224 -18.17 39.79 13.68
CA ALA A 224 -19.22 40.68 14.20
C ALA A 224 -18.70 41.78 15.14
N GLY A 225 -17.38 41.97 15.22
CA GLY A 225 -16.71 43.01 15.99
C GLY A 225 -16.23 44.16 15.14
#